data_AF-T1BCV4-F1
#
_entry.id   AF-T1BCV4-F1
#
_cell.length_a   1.000
_cell.length_b   1.000
_cell.length_c   1.000
_cell.angle_alpha   90.00
_cell.angle_beta   90.00
_cell.angle_gamma   90.00
#
_symmetry.space_group_name_H-M   'P 1'
#
loop_
_entity.id
_entity.type
_entity.pdbx_description
1 polymer ?
#
loop_
_entity_poly.entity_id
_entity_poly.type
_entity_poly.pdbx_seq_one_letter_code
_entity_poly.pdbx_strand_id
1 'polypeptide(L)'
;PLEAQRLGLESYASDLNPVAVLINKAMIEIPPKFAGKAPVNPDGQKQKNQMDKSWSGATGLAEDVRYYGQWMRDEAEKRIGHLYPKIAITPEMIQDRPDLKPSREKPLPSSPGSGPEPSKRPNPAFANVDVPLASTFMLSTKAGKEAYVEPVIEGGSYRFTVKVGKPKDAEGAKRGTTAGKRAAFNCLMSGVPVTYDHIRKEGKAGRMGVKLMAIVAEGDRGRVYLGPTGEMEAIALTAQPTWRPETTLPVNPRDFKTPNYGLTTFADLFTPRQLVALTTFSDLVTEARDLIKTHAINAGMPDDGKGLDQGGLGATAYAEAVGVYLGMSISKMADAQSSLCRWKTTMDQSIATFGRQALPMVWDFSEANAFGEMAGDPLVTLKNMMRVLEQLPAKLGGHVEQSDAQSQKWSKDAVVSTDPPYYDNIGYADLSDFFYVWLRRSLRPVFPELFSTMAVPKVEELVATPYRHGSKQKAETFFLGGMTLAMHRLAEQAHPVFPVTIYYAFKQAESDGDDGTTNTGWDTFLAAVIEAGFSISGTWPMRTEL
;
A
#
# COMPACT_ATOMS: atom_id res chain seq x y z
N PRO A 1 7.78 -13.46 -16.51
CA PRO A 1 7.65 -14.81 -15.89
C PRO A 1 6.23 -15.41 -16.01
N LEU A 2 5.18 -14.72 -15.54
CA LEU A 2 3.80 -15.24 -15.59
C LEU A 2 3.35 -15.62 -17.01
N GLU A 3 3.59 -14.73 -17.99
CA GLU A 3 3.15 -14.97 -19.37
C GLU A 3 3.86 -16.20 -19.98
N ALA A 4 5.12 -16.45 -19.60
CA ALA A 4 5.83 -17.66 -20.02
C ALA A 4 5.11 -18.94 -19.54
N GLN A 5 4.63 -18.97 -18.29
CA GLN A 5 3.81 -20.09 -17.81
C GLN A 5 2.46 -20.20 -18.52
N ARG A 6 1.83 -19.08 -18.88
CA ARG A 6 0.58 -19.09 -19.68
C ARG A 6 0.81 -19.71 -21.06
N LEU A 7 1.99 -19.47 -21.65
CA LEU A 7 2.43 -20.07 -22.92
C LEU A 7 2.92 -21.52 -22.78
N GLY A 8 2.92 -22.09 -21.57
CA GLY A 8 3.35 -23.47 -21.36
C GLY A 8 4.87 -23.65 -21.26
N LEU A 9 5.58 -22.62 -20.80
CA LEU A 9 7.02 -22.69 -20.52
C LEU A 9 7.29 -22.77 -19.02
N GLU A 10 8.36 -23.47 -18.64
CA GLU A 10 8.93 -23.31 -17.30
C GLU A 10 9.46 -21.87 -17.16
N SER A 11 9.19 -21.25 -16.01
CA SER A 11 9.56 -19.85 -15.79
C SER A 11 10.51 -19.70 -14.62
N TYR A 12 11.62 -19.04 -14.86
CA TYR A 12 12.59 -18.64 -13.85
C TYR A 12 12.53 -17.12 -13.70
N ALA A 13 12.55 -16.63 -12.47
CA ALA A 13 12.55 -15.20 -12.18
C ALA A 13 13.55 -14.88 -11.06
N SER A 14 14.16 -13.71 -11.14
CA SER A 14 15.00 -13.18 -10.08
C SER A 14 14.75 -11.69 -9.89
N ASP A 15 14.83 -11.24 -8.64
CA ASP A 15 14.80 -9.81 -8.30
C ASP A 15 15.65 -9.58 -7.04
N LEU A 16 16.27 -8.42 -6.90
CA LEU A 16 16.99 -8.06 -5.69
C LEU A 16 16.00 -7.74 -4.54
N ASN A 17 14.83 -7.22 -4.87
CA ASN A 17 13.82 -6.76 -3.93
C ASN A 17 12.98 -7.94 -3.41
N PRO A 18 13.02 -8.23 -2.11
CA PRO A 18 12.31 -9.37 -1.53
C PRO A 18 10.79 -9.28 -1.67
N VAL A 19 10.22 -8.07 -1.76
CA VAL A 19 8.78 -7.88 -1.98
C VAL A 19 8.40 -8.31 -3.40
N ALA A 20 9.22 -7.98 -4.41
CA ALA A 20 9.01 -8.41 -5.79
C ALA A 20 9.20 -9.92 -5.95
N VAL A 21 10.20 -10.50 -5.27
CA VAL A 21 10.40 -11.95 -5.20
C VAL A 21 9.17 -12.64 -4.60
N LEU A 22 8.63 -12.15 -3.49
CA LEU A 22 7.42 -12.72 -2.86
C LEU A 22 6.23 -12.71 -3.84
N ILE A 23 6.01 -11.60 -4.54
CA ILE A 23 4.92 -11.48 -5.53
C ILE A 23 5.09 -12.52 -6.64
N ASN A 24 6.31 -12.65 -7.18
CA ASN A 24 6.59 -13.66 -8.20
C ASN A 24 6.38 -15.08 -7.66
N LYS A 25 6.82 -15.40 -6.43
CA LYS A 25 6.56 -16.70 -5.79
C LYS A 25 5.07 -17.00 -5.70
N ALA A 26 4.27 -16.02 -5.25
CA ALA A 26 2.83 -16.14 -5.16
C ALA A 26 2.12 -16.28 -6.53
N MET A 27 2.76 -15.84 -7.62
CA MET A 27 2.19 -15.90 -8.96
C MET A 27 2.57 -17.18 -9.72
N ILE A 28 3.85 -17.59 -9.66
CA ILE A 28 4.38 -18.63 -10.54
C ILE A 28 4.92 -19.87 -9.81
N GLU A 29 5.23 -19.78 -8.52
CA GLU A 29 5.81 -20.90 -7.77
C GLU A 29 4.79 -21.63 -6.89
N ILE A 30 3.93 -20.89 -6.18
CA ILE A 30 2.96 -21.46 -5.24
C ILE A 30 1.75 -22.11 -5.92
N PRO A 31 1.07 -21.49 -6.91
CA PRO A 31 -0.15 -22.06 -7.49
C PRO A 31 0.03 -23.46 -8.12
N PRO A 32 1.11 -23.74 -8.89
CA PRO A 32 1.34 -25.08 -9.44
C PRO A 32 1.51 -26.18 -8.38
N LYS A 33 2.08 -25.86 -7.20
CA LYS A 33 2.32 -26.86 -6.11
C LYS A 33 1.02 -27.45 -5.56
N PHE A 34 -0.06 -26.68 -5.57
CA PHE A 34 -1.35 -27.07 -4.99
C PHE A 34 -2.49 -27.10 -6.01
N ALA A 35 -2.15 -27.17 -7.29
CA ALA A 35 -3.13 -27.25 -8.36
C ALA A 35 -4.02 -28.49 -8.22
N GLY A 36 -5.33 -28.30 -8.39
CA GLY A 36 -6.33 -29.37 -8.34
C GLY A 36 -6.61 -29.93 -6.95
N LYS A 37 -6.03 -29.36 -5.89
CA LYS A 37 -6.31 -29.76 -4.52
C LYS A 37 -7.66 -29.19 -4.07
N ALA A 38 -8.42 -29.99 -3.32
CA ALA A 38 -9.62 -29.51 -2.65
C ALA A 38 -9.24 -28.62 -1.45
N PRO A 39 -10.04 -27.60 -1.11
CA PRO A 39 -9.82 -26.77 0.07
C PRO A 39 -9.88 -27.61 1.35
N VAL A 40 -9.04 -27.29 2.33
CA VAL A 40 -8.95 -28.02 3.61
C VAL A 40 -9.88 -27.46 4.67
N ASN A 41 -10.47 -26.27 4.46
CA ASN A 41 -11.41 -25.71 5.41
C ASN A 41 -12.67 -26.59 5.60
N PRO A 42 -13.31 -26.53 6.78
CA PRO A 42 -14.45 -27.39 7.10
C PRO A 42 -15.61 -27.33 6.11
N ASP A 43 -15.91 -26.15 5.56
CA ASP A 43 -17.05 -25.98 4.65
C ASP A 43 -16.72 -26.49 3.24
N GLY A 44 -15.49 -26.29 2.79
CA GLY A 44 -14.93 -26.88 1.58
C GLY A 44 -14.92 -28.42 1.62
N GLN A 45 -14.57 -29.00 2.76
CA GLN A 45 -14.61 -30.46 2.97
C GLN A 45 -16.04 -31.02 2.96
N LYS A 46 -17.01 -30.31 3.56
CA LYS A 46 -18.43 -30.69 3.45
C LYS A 46 -18.92 -30.68 2.00
N GLN A 47 -18.58 -29.62 1.24
CA GLN A 47 -18.95 -29.51 -0.17
C GLN A 47 -18.34 -30.63 -1.01
N LYS A 48 -17.06 -30.95 -0.79
CA LYS A 48 -16.38 -32.08 -1.45
C LYS A 48 -17.08 -33.42 -1.21
N ASN A 49 -17.61 -33.63 -0.02
CA ASN A 49 -18.29 -34.87 0.33
C ASN A 49 -19.75 -34.93 -0.17
N GLN A 50 -20.36 -33.79 -0.51
CA GLN A 50 -21.76 -33.68 -0.94
C GLN A 50 -21.94 -33.49 -2.44
N MET A 51 -20.92 -32.97 -3.14
CA MET A 51 -20.95 -32.69 -4.57
C MET A 51 -19.67 -33.19 -5.23
N ASP A 52 -19.77 -33.78 -6.42
CA ASP A 52 -18.64 -34.08 -7.32
C ASP A 52 -18.06 -32.78 -7.92
N LYS A 53 -17.73 -31.81 -7.05
CA LYS A 53 -17.14 -30.55 -7.44
C LYS A 53 -15.66 -30.78 -7.76
N SER A 54 -15.32 -30.74 -9.05
CA SER A 54 -13.93 -30.76 -9.50
C SER A 54 -13.25 -29.43 -9.17
N TRP A 55 -12.14 -29.48 -8.43
CA TRP A 55 -11.29 -28.31 -8.17
C TRP A 55 -10.27 -28.21 -9.30
N SER A 56 -10.36 -27.15 -10.12
CA SER A 56 -9.43 -26.91 -11.23
C SER A 56 -8.44 -25.82 -10.87
N GLY A 57 -7.18 -25.96 -11.32
CA GLY A 57 -6.12 -24.98 -11.04
C GLY A 57 -5.98 -24.68 -9.55
N ALA A 58 -5.86 -23.40 -9.19
CA ALA A 58 -5.68 -22.95 -7.81
C ALA A 58 -7.02 -22.66 -7.06
N THR A 59 -8.16 -23.15 -7.55
CA THR A 59 -9.48 -22.82 -6.97
C THR A 59 -9.65 -23.29 -5.52
N GLY A 60 -9.13 -24.46 -5.15
CA GLY A 60 -9.19 -24.91 -3.75
C GLY A 60 -8.33 -24.06 -2.81
N LEU A 61 -7.13 -23.67 -3.25
CA LEU A 61 -6.27 -22.76 -2.52
C LEU A 61 -6.94 -21.39 -2.34
N ALA A 62 -7.56 -20.86 -3.40
CA ALA A 62 -8.29 -19.60 -3.35
C ALA A 62 -9.47 -19.64 -2.37
N GLU A 63 -10.18 -20.76 -2.30
CA GLU A 63 -11.30 -20.95 -1.37
C GLU A 63 -10.84 -20.96 0.09
N ASP A 64 -9.73 -21.62 0.39
CA ASP A 64 -9.14 -21.56 1.74
C ASP A 64 -8.69 -20.14 2.10
N VAL A 65 -8.02 -19.43 1.19
CA VAL A 65 -7.63 -18.03 1.45
C VAL A 65 -8.85 -17.14 1.76
N ARG A 66 -10.00 -17.35 1.10
CA ARG A 66 -11.25 -16.65 1.46
C ARG A 66 -11.74 -17.04 2.85
N TYR A 67 -11.81 -18.33 3.13
CA TYR A 67 -12.31 -18.85 4.40
C TYR A 67 -11.49 -18.34 5.58
N TYR A 68 -10.16 -18.52 5.53
CA TYR A 68 -9.28 -18.09 6.61
C TYR A 68 -9.11 -16.57 6.66
N GLY A 69 -9.33 -15.87 5.53
CA GLY A 69 -9.46 -14.42 5.50
C GLY A 69 -10.67 -13.91 6.28
N GLN A 70 -11.83 -14.58 6.13
CA GLN A 70 -13.04 -14.28 6.90
C GLN A 70 -12.81 -14.57 8.38
N TRP A 71 -12.28 -15.75 8.70
CA TRP A 71 -11.93 -16.12 10.06
C TRP A 71 -11.01 -15.08 10.72
N MET A 72 -9.96 -14.65 10.01
CA MET A 72 -9.03 -13.62 10.48
C MET A 72 -9.73 -12.28 10.72
N ARG A 73 -10.64 -11.86 9.84
CA ARG A 73 -11.44 -10.64 10.03
C ARG A 73 -12.34 -10.74 11.27
N ASP A 74 -13.00 -11.88 11.46
CA ASP A 74 -13.90 -12.10 12.59
C ASP A 74 -13.15 -12.13 13.93
N GLU A 75 -11.97 -12.76 13.97
CA GLU A 75 -11.09 -12.74 15.15
C GLU A 75 -10.53 -11.35 15.44
N ALA A 76 -10.17 -10.59 14.39
CA ALA A 76 -9.77 -9.20 14.56
C ALA A 76 -10.93 -8.34 15.10
N GLU A 77 -12.16 -8.51 14.60
CA GLU A 77 -13.33 -7.76 15.07
C GLU A 77 -13.60 -8.04 16.56
N LYS A 78 -13.42 -9.27 17.04
CA LYS A 78 -13.49 -9.59 18.47
C LYS A 78 -12.44 -8.86 19.30
N ARG A 79 -11.20 -8.74 18.80
CA ARG A 79 -10.06 -8.14 19.52
C ARG A 79 -10.09 -6.61 19.52
N ILE A 80 -10.39 -6.00 18.38
CA ILE A 80 -10.22 -4.56 18.15
C ILE A 80 -11.48 -3.86 17.59
N GLY A 81 -12.60 -4.57 17.40
CA GLY A 81 -13.84 -3.99 16.87
C GLY A 81 -14.43 -2.89 17.76
N HIS A 82 -14.13 -2.90 19.06
CA HIS A 82 -14.49 -1.83 20.00
C HIS A 82 -13.86 -0.47 19.64
N LEU A 83 -12.75 -0.45 18.89
CA LEU A 83 -12.12 0.77 18.39
C LEU A 83 -12.85 1.36 17.18
N TYR A 84 -13.81 0.63 16.60
CA TYR A 84 -14.60 1.01 15.42
C TYR A 84 -16.11 0.98 15.73
N PRO A 85 -16.58 1.80 16.68
CA PRO A 85 -17.97 1.81 17.10
C PRO A 85 -18.91 2.17 15.94
N LYS A 86 -20.06 1.50 15.92
CA LYS A 86 -21.12 1.79 14.98
C LYS A 86 -21.93 2.99 15.47
N ILE A 87 -22.33 3.88 14.56
CA ILE A 87 -23.09 5.08 14.90
C ILE A 87 -24.58 4.81 14.73
N ALA A 88 -25.35 4.95 15.82
CA ALA A 88 -26.80 4.98 15.77
C ALA A 88 -27.28 6.39 15.40
N ILE A 89 -28.17 6.49 14.42
CA ILE A 89 -28.81 7.76 14.05
C ILE A 89 -29.95 8.04 15.04
N THR A 90 -29.83 9.11 15.83
CA THR A 90 -30.85 9.47 16.83
C THR A 90 -32.00 10.29 16.21
N PRO A 91 -33.20 10.31 16.82
CA PRO A 91 -34.31 11.15 16.40
C PRO A 91 -33.98 12.66 16.36
N GLU A 92 -33.14 13.12 17.27
CA GLU A 92 -32.67 14.51 17.34
C GLU A 92 -31.79 14.84 16.13
N MET A 93 -30.88 13.94 15.76
CA MET A 93 -30.08 14.08 14.54
C MET A 93 -30.98 14.19 13.31
N ILE A 94 -32.08 13.43 13.25
CA ILE A 94 -33.03 13.46 12.14
C ILE A 94 -33.82 14.77 12.08
N GLN A 95 -34.12 15.40 13.21
CA GLN A 95 -34.78 16.72 13.21
C GLN A 95 -33.91 17.77 12.52
N ASP A 96 -32.61 17.80 12.84
CA ASP A 96 -31.65 18.74 12.27
C ASP A 96 -31.17 18.34 10.87
N ARG A 97 -31.18 17.04 10.56
CA ARG A 97 -30.72 16.45 9.30
C ARG A 97 -31.75 15.45 8.76
N PRO A 98 -32.81 15.93 8.09
CA PRO A 98 -33.87 15.09 7.53
C PRO A 98 -33.37 14.05 6.52
N ASP A 99 -32.19 14.27 5.92
CA ASP A 99 -31.52 13.31 5.03
C ASP A 99 -31.12 12.01 5.73
N LEU A 100 -31.06 11.99 7.07
CA LEU A 100 -30.74 10.81 7.88
C LEU A 100 -31.94 9.88 8.13
N LYS A 101 -33.17 10.29 7.77
CA LYS A 101 -34.39 9.49 7.95
C LYS A 101 -34.31 8.04 7.43
N PRO A 102 -33.71 7.76 6.26
CA PRO A 102 -33.60 6.39 5.76
C PRO A 102 -32.72 5.52 6.66
N SER A 103 -31.59 6.06 7.14
CA SER A 103 -30.55 5.33 7.88
C SER A 103 -30.89 5.03 9.35
N ARG A 104 -32.16 5.17 9.76
CA ARG A 104 -32.62 5.00 11.15
C ARG A 104 -32.43 3.58 11.69
N GLU A 105 -32.38 2.58 10.82
CA GLU A 105 -32.45 1.17 11.20
C GLU A 105 -31.09 0.44 11.17
N LYS A 106 -29.98 1.12 10.83
CA LYS A 106 -28.66 0.48 10.70
C LYS A 106 -27.57 1.30 11.41
N PRO A 107 -26.82 0.68 12.34
CA PRO A 107 -25.62 1.29 12.89
C PRO A 107 -24.56 1.44 11.79
N LEU A 108 -24.02 2.65 11.60
CA LEU A 108 -23.14 2.94 10.47
C LEU A 108 -21.64 2.75 10.82
N PRO A 109 -20.84 2.06 9.99
CA PRO A 109 -19.39 2.01 10.17
C PRO A 109 -18.81 3.42 10.02
N SER A 110 -18.05 3.86 11.02
CA SER A 110 -17.46 5.20 11.08
C SER A 110 -16.01 5.18 10.60
N SER A 111 -15.68 6.10 9.68
CA SER A 111 -14.30 6.41 9.28
C SER A 111 -14.01 7.86 9.68
N PRO A 112 -13.11 8.12 10.64
CA PRO A 112 -12.74 9.48 10.98
C PRO A 112 -11.93 10.10 9.84
N GLY A 113 -12.36 11.28 9.40
CA GLY A 113 -11.52 12.18 8.62
C GLY A 113 -10.75 13.06 9.60
N SER A 114 -9.43 13.02 9.56
CA SER A 114 -8.61 13.76 10.51
C SER A 114 -7.48 14.53 9.82
N GLY A 115 -7.15 15.71 10.33
CA GLY A 115 -6.09 16.57 9.81
C GLY A 115 -4.97 16.80 10.83
N PRO A 116 -3.71 17.06 10.43
CA PRO A 116 -2.66 17.44 11.33
C PRO A 116 -2.90 18.82 11.97
N GLU A 117 -2.58 18.94 13.24
CA GLU A 117 -2.48 20.21 13.96
C GLU A 117 -1.00 20.53 14.24
N PRO A 118 -0.51 21.77 14.20
CA PRO A 118 0.72 22.20 14.85
C PRO A 118 0.38 22.91 16.17
N SER A 119 1.18 22.69 17.21
CA SER A 119 1.05 23.42 18.48
C SER A 119 2.22 24.38 18.76
N LYS A 120 1.83 25.58 19.26
CA LYS A 120 2.55 26.85 19.54
C LYS A 120 2.73 27.81 18.36
N ARG A 121 1.85 28.83 18.32
CA ARG A 121 1.60 29.77 17.20
C ARG A 121 2.23 31.16 17.36
N PRO A 122 2.34 31.93 16.26
CA PRO A 122 2.87 33.31 16.23
C PRO A 122 2.02 34.39 16.90
N ASN A 123 0.74 34.15 17.24
CA ASN A 123 -0.10 35.15 17.92
C ASN A 123 -0.28 34.79 19.42
N PRO A 124 0.25 35.59 20.36
CA PRO A 124 0.13 35.35 21.80
C PRO A 124 -1.32 35.29 22.33
N ALA A 125 -2.28 35.91 21.65
CA ALA A 125 -3.67 35.98 22.10
C ALA A 125 -4.43 34.63 22.03
N PHE A 126 -3.93 33.64 21.27
CA PHE A 126 -4.57 32.33 21.10
C PHE A 126 -3.57 31.18 21.36
N ALA A 127 -2.66 31.38 22.32
CA ALA A 127 -1.56 30.46 22.60
C ALA A 127 -1.98 29.02 22.96
N ASN A 128 -3.23 28.83 23.41
CA ASN A 128 -3.76 27.55 23.92
C ASN A 128 -4.69 26.82 22.94
N VAL A 129 -4.76 27.26 21.68
CA VAL A 129 -5.63 26.65 20.66
C VAL A 129 -4.74 26.09 19.55
N ASP A 130 -5.07 24.92 18.99
CA ASP A 130 -4.31 24.26 17.93
C ASP A 130 -4.74 24.66 16.50
N VAL A 131 -3.82 24.80 15.53
CA VAL A 131 -4.18 25.24 14.16
C VAL A 131 -4.64 24.05 13.34
N PRO A 132 -5.88 24.01 12.81
CA PRO A 132 -6.19 22.98 11.84
C PRO A 132 -5.49 23.29 10.50
N LEU A 133 -4.62 22.39 10.03
CA LEU A 133 -4.03 22.46 8.69
C LEU A 133 -4.90 21.63 7.74
N ALA A 134 -5.95 22.21 7.18
CA ALA A 134 -6.86 21.54 6.27
C ALA A 134 -6.64 22.06 4.84
N SER A 135 -6.37 21.17 3.88
CA SER A 135 -6.23 21.55 2.48
C SER A 135 -7.58 21.80 1.80
N THR A 136 -8.65 21.21 2.37
CA THR A 136 -10.03 21.48 2.00
C THR A 136 -10.98 21.22 3.17
N PHE A 137 -12.15 21.86 3.17
CA PHE A 137 -13.28 21.51 4.03
C PHE A 137 -14.40 20.80 3.27
N MET A 138 -14.27 20.59 1.96
CA MET A 138 -15.27 19.87 1.19
C MET A 138 -15.24 18.38 1.53
N LEU A 139 -16.41 17.77 1.71
CA LEU A 139 -16.58 16.33 1.92
C LEU A 139 -17.18 15.65 0.68
N SER A 140 -18.12 16.32 0.00
CA SER A 140 -18.68 15.89 -1.28
C SER A 140 -18.89 17.09 -2.19
N THR A 141 -18.50 16.96 -3.45
CA THR A 141 -18.77 17.95 -4.50
C THR A 141 -19.77 17.47 -5.54
N LYS A 142 -20.42 16.32 -5.32
CA LYS A 142 -21.43 15.77 -6.23
C LYS A 142 -22.70 16.64 -6.18
N ALA A 143 -23.20 17.01 -7.37
CA ALA A 143 -24.40 17.83 -7.49
C ALA A 143 -25.60 17.17 -6.80
N GLY A 144 -26.27 17.90 -5.92
CA GLY A 144 -27.42 17.43 -5.15
C GLY A 144 -27.07 16.57 -3.93
N LYS A 145 -25.78 16.32 -3.68
CA LYS A 145 -25.27 15.59 -2.51
C LYS A 145 -24.06 16.31 -1.89
N GLU A 146 -23.96 17.62 -2.06
CA GLU A 146 -22.86 18.42 -1.53
C GLU A 146 -22.84 18.35 0.00
N ALA A 147 -21.64 18.23 0.57
CA ALA A 147 -21.43 18.26 2.01
C ALA A 147 -20.07 18.87 2.32
N TYR A 148 -19.98 19.62 3.43
CA TYR A 148 -18.75 20.30 3.83
C TYR A 148 -18.63 20.41 5.35
N VAL A 149 -17.39 20.56 5.82
CA VAL A 149 -17.04 20.87 7.20
C VAL A 149 -17.14 22.39 7.40
N GLU A 150 -17.91 22.81 8.40
CA GLU A 150 -18.02 24.21 8.81
C GLU A 150 -17.31 24.38 10.18
N PRO A 151 -16.17 25.08 10.22
CA PRO A 151 -15.56 25.49 11.48
C PRO A 151 -16.43 26.55 12.17
N VAL A 152 -16.81 26.28 13.42
CA VAL A 152 -17.56 27.20 14.27
C VAL A 152 -16.61 27.73 15.34
N ILE A 153 -16.41 29.05 15.36
CA ILE A 153 -15.51 29.73 16.31
C ILE A 153 -16.35 30.25 17.48
N GLU A 154 -16.11 29.73 18.68
CA GLU A 154 -16.88 30.04 19.89
C GLU A 154 -15.93 30.09 21.10
N GLY A 155 -16.11 31.09 21.98
CA GLY A 155 -15.41 31.14 23.28
C GLY A 155 -13.88 31.16 23.21
N GLY A 156 -13.30 31.68 22.12
CA GLY A 156 -11.84 31.68 21.92
C GLY A 156 -11.27 30.32 21.49
N SER A 157 -12.12 29.35 21.15
CA SER A 157 -11.75 28.06 20.56
C SER A 157 -12.53 27.82 19.25
N TYR A 158 -12.35 26.67 18.63
CA TYR A 158 -13.10 26.24 17.46
C TYR A 158 -13.58 24.80 17.59
N ARG A 159 -14.69 24.49 16.91
CA ARG A 159 -15.17 23.13 16.72
C ARG A 159 -15.60 22.93 15.28
N PHE A 160 -15.49 21.70 14.77
CA PHE A 160 -16.00 21.38 13.45
C PHE A 160 -17.44 20.89 13.52
N THR A 161 -18.23 21.31 12.54
CA THR A 161 -19.57 20.78 12.29
C THR A 161 -19.67 20.36 10.83
N VAL A 162 -20.68 19.56 10.48
CA VAL A 162 -20.91 19.15 9.09
C VAL A 162 -22.23 19.71 8.61
N LYS A 163 -22.21 20.33 7.43
CA LYS A 163 -23.37 20.89 6.75
C LYS A 163 -23.59 20.16 5.42
N VAL A 164 -24.86 19.91 5.11
CA VAL A 164 -25.29 19.36 3.81
C VAL A 164 -25.85 20.48 2.95
N GLY A 165 -25.56 20.40 1.65
CA GLY A 165 -25.86 21.42 0.67
C GLY A 165 -24.64 22.26 0.31
N LYS A 166 -24.90 23.31 -0.46
CA LYS A 166 -23.84 24.20 -0.96
C LYS A 166 -23.36 25.13 0.16
N PRO A 167 -22.05 25.23 0.40
CA PRO A 167 -21.50 26.21 1.34
C PRO A 167 -21.84 27.64 0.90
N LYS A 168 -22.06 28.51 1.88
CA LYS A 168 -22.24 29.96 1.64
C LYS A 168 -21.00 30.57 0.96
N ASP A 169 -19.82 30.16 1.41
CA ASP A 169 -18.54 30.47 0.77
C ASP A 169 -17.92 29.21 0.18
N ALA A 170 -18.20 28.94 -1.10
CA ALA A 170 -17.71 27.76 -1.79
C ALA A 170 -16.19 27.78 -2.01
N GLU A 171 -15.59 28.94 -2.21
CA GLU A 171 -14.14 29.04 -2.43
C GLU A 171 -13.36 28.95 -1.12
N GLY A 172 -13.91 29.44 -0.01
CA GLY A 172 -13.39 29.19 1.33
C GLY A 172 -13.43 27.70 1.67
N ALA A 173 -14.59 27.05 1.50
CA ALA A 173 -14.73 25.62 1.78
C ALA A 173 -13.79 24.74 0.92
N LYS A 174 -13.61 25.07 -0.37
CA LYS A 174 -12.66 24.36 -1.23
C LYS A 174 -11.21 24.51 -0.77
N ARG A 175 -10.81 25.70 -0.32
CA ARG A 175 -9.43 25.99 0.10
C ARG A 175 -9.09 25.53 1.52
N GLY A 176 -10.08 25.23 2.36
CA GLY A 176 -9.81 24.90 3.76
C GLY A 176 -9.12 26.04 4.49
N THR A 177 -8.03 25.74 5.20
CA THR A 177 -7.13 26.76 5.78
C THR A 177 -5.91 27.05 4.90
N THR A 178 -5.84 26.48 3.69
CA THR A 178 -4.69 26.67 2.80
C THR A 178 -4.57 28.13 2.33
N ALA A 179 -3.37 28.69 2.43
CA ALA A 179 -3.03 30.03 1.94
C ALA A 179 -2.57 30.01 0.47
N GLY A 180 -2.51 28.83 -0.14
CA GLY A 180 -2.05 28.57 -1.50
C GLY A 180 -0.84 27.64 -1.53
N LYS A 181 -0.54 27.06 -2.71
CA LYS A 181 0.47 25.99 -2.87
C LYS A 181 1.85 26.31 -2.26
N ARG A 182 2.27 27.59 -2.28
CA ARG A 182 3.57 28.06 -1.79
C ARG A 182 3.52 28.80 -0.46
N ALA A 183 2.34 29.13 0.04
CA ALA A 183 2.15 29.97 1.23
C ALA A 183 1.73 29.18 2.48
N ALA A 184 1.64 27.84 2.38
CA ALA A 184 1.20 26.94 3.45
C ALA A 184 -0.24 27.22 3.90
N PHE A 185 -0.46 27.68 5.14
CA PHE A 185 -1.80 27.78 5.75
C PHE A 185 -2.02 29.12 6.44
N ASN A 186 -3.28 29.46 6.69
CA ASN A 186 -3.67 30.57 7.54
C ASN A 186 -4.27 30.04 8.84
N CYS A 187 -3.98 30.73 9.95
CA CYS A 187 -4.59 30.42 11.23
C CYS A 187 -6.10 30.65 11.17
N LEU A 188 -6.91 29.62 11.42
CA LEU A 188 -8.37 29.72 11.43
C LEU A 188 -8.89 30.80 12.39
N MET A 189 -8.22 31.01 13.53
CA MET A 189 -8.66 31.94 14.58
C MET A 189 -8.27 33.40 14.29
N SER A 190 -7.05 33.63 13.80
CA SER A 190 -6.47 34.98 13.67
C SER A 190 -6.23 35.44 12.25
N GLY A 191 -6.37 34.56 11.26
CA GLY A 191 -6.01 34.82 9.86
C GLY A 191 -4.51 34.94 9.59
N VAL A 192 -3.66 34.88 10.63
CA VAL A 192 -2.20 35.03 10.50
C VAL A 192 -1.61 33.87 9.70
N PRO A 193 -0.73 34.13 8.71
CA PRO A 193 -0.05 33.08 7.95
C PRO A 193 0.81 32.17 8.83
N VAL A 194 0.72 30.88 8.57
CA VAL A 194 1.48 29.79 9.20
C VAL A 194 2.39 29.20 8.14
N THR A 195 3.65 29.62 8.12
CA THR A 195 4.62 29.26 7.07
C THR A 195 5.08 27.81 7.15
N TYR A 196 5.57 27.25 6.04
CA TYR A 196 6.14 25.90 6.04
C TYR A 196 7.31 25.74 7.00
N ASP A 197 8.15 26.76 7.18
CA ASP A 197 9.30 26.67 8.09
C ASP A 197 8.85 26.58 9.55
N HIS A 198 7.79 27.31 9.92
CA HIS A 198 7.16 27.14 11.22
C HIS A 198 6.59 25.73 11.36
N ILE A 199 5.78 25.25 10.40
CA ILE A 199 5.17 23.91 10.47
C ILE A 199 6.24 22.81 10.57
N ARG A 200 7.33 22.90 9.81
CA ARG A 200 8.45 21.96 9.89
C ARG A 200 9.14 22.01 11.25
N LYS A 201 9.33 23.20 11.82
CA LYS A 201 9.91 23.38 13.16
C LYS A 201 9.04 22.76 14.23
N GLU A 202 7.72 22.98 14.17
CA GLU A 202 6.76 22.41 15.14
C GLU A 202 6.67 20.88 14.98
N GLY A 203 6.59 20.37 13.75
CA GLY A 203 6.59 18.95 13.46
C GLY A 203 7.85 18.23 13.94
N LYS A 204 9.04 18.76 13.63
CA LYS A 204 10.32 18.22 14.13
C LYS A 204 10.45 18.27 15.65
N ALA A 205 9.70 19.15 16.31
CA ALA A 205 9.67 19.22 17.76
C ALA A 205 8.58 18.33 18.40
N GLY A 206 7.94 17.44 17.62
CA GLY A 206 6.92 16.51 18.10
C GLY A 206 5.61 17.17 18.50
N ARG A 207 5.37 18.41 18.05
CA ARG A 207 4.22 19.23 18.44
C ARG A 207 3.05 19.15 17.46
N MET A 208 3.12 18.23 16.50
CA MET A 208 2.02 17.99 15.58
C MET A 208 1.03 16.96 16.15
N GLY A 209 -0.26 17.29 16.09
CA GLY A 209 -1.37 16.46 16.55
C GLY A 209 -2.30 16.07 15.39
N VAL A 210 -3.42 15.42 15.72
CA VAL A 210 -4.45 14.99 14.77
C VAL A 210 -5.81 15.40 15.33
N LYS A 211 -6.66 16.03 14.49
CA LYS A 211 -8.00 16.47 14.89
C LYS A 211 -9.09 15.88 14.02
N LEU A 212 -10.14 15.31 14.62
CA LEU A 212 -11.30 14.77 13.92
C LEU A 212 -12.16 15.91 13.32
N MET A 213 -12.32 15.91 11.99
CA MET A 213 -13.06 16.94 11.26
C MET A 213 -14.48 16.50 10.91
N ALA A 214 -14.65 15.24 10.54
CA ALA A 214 -15.92 14.66 10.12
C ALA A 214 -15.91 13.15 10.28
N ILE A 215 -17.10 12.56 10.33
CA ILE A 215 -17.29 11.12 10.30
C ILE A 215 -18.06 10.77 9.03
N VAL A 216 -17.51 9.85 8.26
CA VAL A 216 -18.18 9.27 7.09
C VAL A 216 -18.82 7.94 7.48
N ALA A 217 -20.07 7.78 7.09
CA ALA A 217 -20.95 6.70 7.50
C ALA A 217 -21.72 6.13 6.28
N GLU A 218 -22.13 4.87 6.31
CA GLU A 218 -22.80 4.20 5.18
C GLU A 218 -24.34 4.26 5.25
N GLY A 219 -24.99 5.24 4.61
CA GLY A 219 -26.45 5.26 4.54
C GLY A 219 -27.04 4.33 3.45
N ASP A 220 -28.35 4.09 3.51
CA ASP A 220 -29.05 3.18 2.57
C ASP A 220 -28.96 3.59 1.09
N ARG A 221 -28.71 4.86 0.79
CA ARG A 221 -28.63 5.41 -0.59
C ARG A 221 -27.30 6.12 -0.89
N GLY A 222 -26.27 5.84 -0.09
CA GLY A 222 -24.92 6.38 -0.25
C GLY A 222 -24.30 6.86 1.05
N ARG A 223 -23.14 7.50 0.95
CA ARG A 223 -22.42 8.01 2.12
C ARG A 223 -23.17 9.15 2.80
N VAL A 224 -23.10 9.12 4.12
CA VAL A 224 -23.65 10.13 5.03
C VAL A 224 -22.49 10.77 5.78
N TYR A 225 -22.56 12.09 5.95
CA TYR A 225 -21.54 12.87 6.64
C TYR A 225 -22.09 13.41 7.95
N LEU A 226 -21.38 13.10 9.03
CA LEU A 226 -21.73 13.47 10.40
C LEU A 226 -20.62 14.35 11.01
N GLY A 227 -21.01 15.22 11.93
CA GLY A 227 -20.07 16.02 12.71
C GLY A 227 -19.20 15.15 13.62
N PRO A 228 -18.01 15.63 14.02
CA PRO A 228 -17.18 14.95 14.99
C PRO A 228 -17.91 14.89 16.35
N THR A 229 -17.80 13.76 17.05
CA THR A 229 -18.26 13.62 18.44
C THR A 229 -17.07 13.36 19.34
N GLY A 230 -17.10 13.92 20.56
CA GLY A 230 -16.01 13.72 21.54
C GLY A 230 -15.82 12.24 21.90
N GLU A 231 -16.89 11.45 21.87
CA GLU A 231 -16.85 10.00 22.09
C GLU A 231 -16.02 9.28 21.01
N MET A 232 -16.25 9.58 19.73
CA MET A 232 -15.54 8.93 18.61
C MET A 232 -14.04 9.31 18.61
N GLU A 233 -13.74 10.57 18.91
CA GLU A 233 -12.37 11.04 19.07
C GLU A 233 -11.69 10.34 20.27
N ALA A 234 -12.37 10.26 21.42
CA ALA A 234 -11.86 9.59 22.60
C ALA A 234 -11.58 8.10 22.37
N ILE A 235 -12.50 7.37 21.73
CA ILE A 235 -12.33 5.95 21.40
C ILE A 235 -11.11 5.74 20.50
N ALA A 236 -10.93 6.57 19.47
CA ALA A 236 -9.76 6.48 18.60
C ALA A 236 -8.44 6.68 19.37
N LEU A 237 -8.43 7.57 20.36
CA LEU A 237 -7.27 7.85 21.21
C LEU A 237 -6.99 6.77 22.27
N THR A 238 -7.92 5.85 22.52
CA THR A 238 -7.67 4.70 23.44
C THR A 238 -6.74 3.65 22.84
N ALA A 239 -6.53 3.66 21.52
CA ALA A 239 -5.69 2.68 20.85
C ALA A 239 -4.21 2.81 21.27
N GLN A 240 -3.67 1.74 21.83
CA GLN A 240 -2.28 1.67 22.28
C GLN A 240 -1.52 0.58 21.52
N PRO A 241 -0.74 0.93 20.48
CA PRO A 241 0.06 -0.05 19.77
C PRO A 241 1.19 -0.58 20.65
N THR A 242 1.26 -1.90 20.80
CA THR A 242 2.32 -2.61 21.56
C THR A 242 3.61 -2.77 20.77
N TRP A 243 3.54 -2.64 19.45
CA TRP A 243 4.67 -2.73 18.54
C TRP A 243 4.57 -1.66 17.44
N ARG A 244 5.72 -1.19 16.97
CA ARG A 244 5.83 -0.20 15.89
C ARG A 244 7.04 -0.52 14.98
N PRO A 245 6.94 -0.31 13.65
CA PRO A 245 8.11 -0.39 12.78
C PRO A 245 9.19 0.65 13.13
N GLU A 246 10.40 0.20 13.42
CA GLU A 246 11.54 1.09 13.77
C GLU A 246 12.34 1.58 12.55
N THR A 247 12.06 1.02 11.37
CA THR A 247 12.78 1.36 10.13
C THR A 247 12.61 2.84 9.80
N THR A 248 13.72 3.54 9.63
CA THR A 248 13.76 4.96 9.30
C THR A 248 13.34 5.21 7.86
N LEU A 249 12.59 6.29 7.64
CA LEU A 249 12.29 6.77 6.30
C LEU A 249 13.57 7.29 5.63
N PRO A 250 13.74 7.07 4.31
CA PRO A 250 14.90 7.56 3.59
C PRO A 250 14.91 9.09 3.51
N VAL A 251 16.10 9.68 3.50
CA VAL A 251 16.29 11.11 3.24
C VAL A 251 16.25 11.35 1.72
N ASN A 252 15.10 11.06 1.11
CA ASN A 252 14.85 11.30 -0.31
C ASN A 252 14.01 12.58 -0.45
N PRO A 253 14.62 13.73 -0.78
CA PRO A 253 13.90 15.00 -0.84
C PRO A 253 12.88 15.06 -1.96
N ARG A 254 12.88 14.14 -2.95
CA ARG A 254 11.89 14.14 -4.04
C ARG A 254 10.62 13.41 -3.63
N ASP A 255 10.77 12.18 -3.16
CA ASP A 255 9.66 11.23 -3.04
C ASP A 255 9.18 11.05 -1.58
N PHE A 256 9.99 11.44 -0.59
CA PHE A 256 9.67 11.31 0.84
C PHE A 256 9.66 12.70 1.51
N LYS A 257 8.48 13.28 1.69
CA LYS A 257 8.35 14.64 2.25
C LYS A 257 8.05 14.64 3.75
N THR A 258 7.56 13.52 4.29
CA THR A 258 7.17 13.35 5.69
C THR A 258 8.31 13.58 6.70
N PRO A 259 9.59 13.25 6.44
CA PRO A 259 10.69 13.53 7.38
C PRO A 259 10.93 15.03 7.64
N ASN A 260 10.53 15.90 6.72
CA ASN A 260 10.63 17.35 6.94
C ASN A 260 9.73 17.85 8.08
N TYR A 261 8.73 17.05 8.47
CA TYR A 261 7.72 17.37 9.47
C TYR A 261 7.86 16.51 10.74
N GLY A 262 9.01 15.85 10.94
CA GLY A 262 9.27 15.07 12.16
C GLY A 262 8.76 13.63 12.13
N LEU A 263 8.15 13.19 11.02
CA LEU A 263 7.79 11.79 10.79
C LEU A 263 9.00 11.07 10.20
N THR A 264 9.79 10.39 11.04
CA THR A 264 11.13 9.89 10.68
C THR A 264 11.19 8.38 10.50
N THR A 265 10.15 7.66 10.94
CA THR A 265 10.04 6.20 10.82
C THR A 265 8.80 5.81 10.02
N PHE A 266 8.77 4.59 9.48
CA PHE A 266 7.56 4.09 8.82
C PHE A 266 6.36 4.00 9.78
N ALA A 267 6.57 3.81 11.09
CA ALA A 267 5.50 3.83 12.08
C ALA A 267 4.78 5.19 12.15
N ASP A 268 5.49 6.29 11.93
CA ASP A 268 4.93 7.65 11.99
C ASP A 268 3.94 7.94 10.86
N LEU A 269 3.88 7.08 9.84
CA LEU A 269 2.92 7.16 8.73
C LEU A 269 1.55 6.53 9.08
N PHE A 270 1.34 6.14 10.33
CA PHE A 270 0.13 5.46 10.78
C PHE A 270 -0.36 6.09 12.09
N THR A 271 -1.67 6.21 12.26
CA THR A 271 -2.26 6.57 13.56
C THR A 271 -2.10 5.40 14.55
N PRO A 272 -2.14 5.65 15.88
CA PRO A 272 -2.11 4.57 16.87
C PRO A 272 -3.17 3.48 16.62
N ARG A 273 -4.37 3.86 16.18
CA ARG A 273 -5.45 2.92 15.85
C ARG A 273 -5.15 2.10 14.59
N GLN A 274 -4.62 2.73 13.54
CA GLN A 274 -4.15 2.02 12.34
C GLN A 274 -3.03 1.03 12.64
N LEU A 275 -2.08 1.40 13.50
CA LEU A 275 -1.02 0.51 13.96
C LEU A 275 -1.59 -0.71 14.69
N VAL A 276 -2.50 -0.51 15.65
CA VAL A 276 -3.16 -1.61 16.37
C VAL A 276 -3.90 -2.54 15.40
N ALA A 277 -4.58 -2.00 14.39
CA ALA A 277 -5.25 -2.80 13.37
C ALA A 277 -4.25 -3.65 12.58
N LEU A 278 -3.23 -3.02 11.97
CA LEU A 278 -2.25 -3.71 11.15
C LEU A 278 -1.44 -4.75 11.93
N THR A 279 -1.09 -4.48 13.19
CA THR A 279 -0.40 -5.46 14.03
C THR A 279 -1.29 -6.65 14.38
N THR A 280 -2.55 -6.40 14.76
CA THR A 280 -3.52 -7.46 15.07
C THR A 280 -3.71 -8.39 13.89
N PHE A 281 -3.91 -7.83 12.70
CA PHE A 281 -4.05 -8.62 11.48
C PHE A 281 -2.77 -9.36 11.08
N SER A 282 -1.59 -8.74 11.24
CA SER A 282 -0.31 -9.40 10.97
C SER A 282 -0.08 -10.61 11.89
N ASP A 283 -0.44 -10.49 13.17
CA ASP A 283 -0.26 -11.56 14.16
C ASP A 283 -1.22 -12.73 13.88
N LEU A 284 -2.46 -12.41 13.49
CA LEU A 284 -3.46 -13.41 13.11
C LEU A 284 -3.07 -14.23 11.87
N VAL A 285 -2.16 -13.75 11.00
CA VAL A 285 -1.64 -14.58 9.89
C VAL A 285 -0.90 -15.81 10.43
N THR A 286 -0.17 -15.66 11.55
CA THR A 286 0.53 -16.79 12.18
C THR A 286 -0.46 -17.77 12.79
N GLU A 287 -1.45 -17.27 13.52
CA GLU A 287 -2.51 -18.11 14.11
C GLU A 287 -3.34 -18.83 13.04
N ALA A 288 -3.65 -18.15 11.92
CA ALA A 288 -4.33 -18.74 10.79
C ALA A 288 -3.52 -19.91 10.22
N ARG A 289 -2.19 -19.78 10.07
CA ARG A 289 -1.33 -20.87 9.58
C ARG A 289 -1.43 -22.12 10.45
N ASP A 290 -1.40 -21.97 11.77
CA ASP A 290 -1.51 -23.10 12.70
C ASP A 290 -2.88 -23.80 12.57
N LEU A 291 -3.95 -23.01 12.42
CA LEU A 291 -5.30 -23.53 12.18
C LEU A 291 -5.40 -24.25 10.82
N ILE A 292 -4.87 -23.65 9.75
CA ILE A 292 -4.87 -24.22 8.40
C ILE A 292 -4.12 -25.55 8.38
N LYS A 293 -2.95 -25.61 9.02
CA LYS A 293 -2.15 -26.83 9.11
C LYS A 293 -2.95 -27.95 9.79
N THR A 294 -3.62 -27.64 10.89
CA THR A 294 -4.48 -28.59 11.61
C THR A 294 -5.62 -29.10 10.71
N HIS A 295 -6.31 -28.19 10.01
CA HIS A 295 -7.37 -28.57 9.08
C HIS A 295 -6.84 -29.38 7.88
N ALA A 296 -5.66 -29.06 7.35
CA ALA A 296 -5.03 -29.80 6.27
C ALA A 296 -4.73 -31.26 6.68
N ILE A 297 -4.17 -31.47 7.88
CA ILE A 297 -3.93 -32.81 8.42
C ILE A 297 -5.26 -33.58 8.57
N ASN A 298 -6.28 -32.93 9.15
CA ASN A 298 -7.60 -33.55 9.32
C ASN A 298 -8.30 -33.87 7.98
N ALA A 299 -8.02 -33.09 6.93
CA ALA A 299 -8.47 -33.34 5.57
C ALA A 299 -7.67 -34.47 4.85
N GLY A 300 -6.71 -35.09 5.53
CA GLY A 300 -5.90 -36.20 5.02
C GLY A 300 -4.67 -35.76 4.23
N MET A 301 -4.27 -34.49 4.31
CA MET A 301 -3.02 -34.03 3.70
C MET A 301 -1.82 -34.53 4.54
N PRO A 302 -0.81 -35.18 3.92
CA PRO A 302 0.38 -35.60 4.66
C PRO A 302 1.16 -34.39 5.17
N ASP A 303 1.83 -34.53 6.31
CA ASP A 303 2.73 -33.51 6.85
C ASP A 303 4.14 -34.10 6.98
N ASP A 304 5.07 -33.57 6.19
CA ASP A 304 6.50 -33.91 6.23
C ASP A 304 7.32 -32.89 7.04
N GLY A 305 6.64 -31.89 7.61
CA GLY A 305 7.26 -30.80 8.36
C GLY A 305 8.05 -29.81 7.49
N LYS A 306 8.02 -29.94 6.16
CA LYS A 306 8.76 -29.06 5.26
C LYS A 306 7.92 -27.85 4.85
N GLY A 307 8.50 -26.67 4.99
CA GLY A 307 7.90 -25.40 4.57
C GLY A 307 8.00 -25.17 3.06
N LEU A 308 7.42 -24.05 2.60
CA LEU A 308 7.46 -23.63 1.20
C LEU A 308 8.87 -23.35 0.69
N ASP A 309 9.70 -22.74 1.54
CA ASP A 309 11.10 -22.39 1.25
C ASP A 309 11.98 -23.63 1.05
N GLN A 310 11.62 -24.75 1.70
CA GLN A 310 12.25 -26.07 1.58
C GLN A 310 11.65 -26.93 0.47
N GLY A 311 10.72 -26.39 -0.32
CA GLY A 311 10.05 -27.12 -1.40
C GLY A 311 8.99 -28.13 -0.93
N GLY A 312 8.48 -27.99 0.29
CA GLY A 312 7.44 -28.86 0.84
C GLY A 312 6.13 -28.81 0.04
N LEU A 313 5.37 -29.90 0.11
CA LEU A 313 4.05 -30.06 -0.55
C LEU A 313 2.96 -30.55 0.42
N GLY A 314 3.31 -30.76 1.69
CA GLY A 314 2.41 -31.25 2.72
C GLY A 314 1.62 -30.14 3.43
N ALA A 315 0.99 -30.50 4.56
CA ALA A 315 0.16 -29.61 5.35
C ALA A 315 0.88 -28.34 5.81
N THR A 316 2.15 -28.44 6.19
CA THR A 316 2.98 -27.27 6.57
C THR A 316 3.12 -26.29 5.40
N ALA A 317 3.60 -26.74 4.24
CA ALA A 317 3.73 -25.89 3.06
C ALA A 317 2.39 -25.33 2.55
N TYR A 318 1.29 -26.09 2.68
CA TYR A 318 -0.04 -25.62 2.30
C TYR A 318 -0.52 -24.48 3.21
N ALA A 319 -0.36 -24.63 4.53
CA ALA A 319 -0.69 -23.58 5.48
C ALA A 319 0.11 -22.29 5.22
N GLU A 320 1.39 -22.44 4.91
CA GLU A 320 2.25 -21.33 4.51
C GLU A 320 1.81 -20.68 3.21
N ALA A 321 1.36 -21.45 2.22
CA ALA A 321 0.85 -20.92 0.95
C ALA A 321 -0.36 -20.02 1.16
N VAL A 322 -1.33 -20.48 1.94
CA VAL A 322 -2.48 -19.66 2.32
C VAL A 322 -2.01 -18.43 3.12
N GLY A 323 -1.10 -18.61 4.07
CA GLY A 323 -0.51 -17.55 4.88
C GLY A 323 0.16 -16.45 4.05
N VAL A 324 0.82 -16.78 2.93
CA VAL A 324 1.42 -15.81 2.01
C VAL A 324 0.36 -14.88 1.41
N TYR A 325 -0.75 -15.41 0.92
CA TYR A 325 -1.83 -14.57 0.36
C TYR A 325 -2.52 -13.73 1.45
N LEU A 326 -2.69 -14.26 2.66
CA LEU A 326 -3.19 -13.49 3.80
C LEU A 326 -2.22 -12.34 4.16
N GLY A 327 -0.92 -12.61 4.25
CA GLY A 327 0.10 -11.58 4.50
C GLY A 327 0.15 -10.51 3.40
N MET A 328 0.01 -10.89 2.13
CA MET A 328 -0.11 -9.95 1.01
C MET A 328 -1.37 -9.07 1.13
N SER A 329 -2.47 -9.60 1.67
CA SER A 329 -3.67 -8.79 1.92
C SER A 329 -3.42 -7.71 2.99
N ILE A 330 -2.59 -8.00 4.00
CA ILE A 330 -2.19 -7.01 5.02
C ILE A 330 -1.27 -5.94 4.44
N SER A 331 -0.36 -6.33 3.54
CA SER A 331 0.45 -5.38 2.77
C SER A 331 -0.41 -4.40 1.97
N LYS A 332 -1.48 -4.87 1.33
CA LYS A 332 -2.46 -4.01 0.65
C LYS A 332 -3.35 -3.23 1.61
N MET A 333 -3.68 -3.79 2.77
CA MET A 333 -4.39 -3.07 3.83
C MET A 333 -3.58 -1.87 4.31
N ALA A 334 -2.26 -2.00 4.50
CA ALA A 334 -1.39 -0.89 4.90
C ALA A 334 -1.45 0.30 3.94
N ASP A 335 -1.55 0.06 2.62
CA ASP A 335 -1.72 1.11 1.61
C ASP A 335 -3.03 1.89 1.80
N ALA A 336 -4.09 1.23 2.27
CA ALA A 336 -5.41 1.82 2.52
C ALA A 336 -5.66 2.24 3.98
N GLN A 337 -4.69 2.03 4.88
CA GLN A 337 -4.81 2.24 6.33
C GLN A 337 -3.64 3.08 6.87
N SER A 338 -3.19 4.09 6.14
CA SER A 338 -2.13 5.01 6.61
C SER A 338 -2.68 6.43 6.85
N SER A 339 -1.91 7.28 7.52
CA SER A 339 -2.20 8.71 7.69
C SER A 339 -1.95 9.53 6.41
N LEU A 340 -1.59 8.86 5.31
CA LEU A 340 -1.39 9.45 3.98
C LEU A 340 -2.55 9.11 3.01
N CYS A 341 -3.55 8.35 3.45
CA CYS A 341 -4.76 8.09 2.67
C CYS A 341 -5.62 9.36 2.58
N ARG A 342 -5.97 9.78 1.36
CA ARG A 342 -6.70 11.04 1.14
C ARG A 342 -8.17 10.81 0.83
N TRP A 343 -9.03 11.73 1.26
CA TRP A 343 -10.44 11.71 0.86
C TRP A 343 -10.63 12.34 -0.52
N LYS A 344 -11.26 11.62 -1.46
CA LYS A 344 -11.58 12.15 -2.80
C LYS A 344 -13.04 12.60 -2.87
N THR A 345 -13.24 13.90 -2.69
CA THR A 345 -14.55 14.58 -2.65
C THR A 345 -15.41 14.44 -3.90
N THR A 346 -14.80 14.14 -5.06
CA THR A 346 -15.54 13.90 -6.31
C THR A 346 -16.09 12.48 -6.42
N MET A 347 -15.53 11.54 -5.65
CA MET A 347 -15.93 10.13 -5.68
C MET A 347 -16.60 9.67 -4.39
N ASP A 348 -16.51 10.45 -3.31
CA ASP A 348 -16.95 10.12 -1.95
C ASP A 348 -16.29 8.83 -1.43
N GLN A 349 -14.98 8.73 -1.65
CA GLN A 349 -14.19 7.56 -1.24
C GLN A 349 -12.80 7.95 -0.76
N SER A 350 -12.24 7.11 0.11
CA SER A 350 -10.83 7.15 0.45
C SER A 350 -9.98 6.68 -0.74
N ILE A 351 -8.84 7.31 -0.93
CA ILE A 351 -7.81 6.91 -1.89
C ILE A 351 -6.59 6.47 -1.08
N ALA A 352 -6.06 5.31 -1.45
CA ALA A 352 -4.89 4.72 -0.85
C ALA A 352 -3.66 5.64 -0.93
N THR A 353 -2.66 5.30 -0.11
CA THR A 353 -1.41 6.04 0.08
C THR A 353 -0.69 6.27 -1.25
N PHE A 354 -0.56 5.20 -2.04
CA PHE A 354 0.12 5.22 -3.32
C PHE A 354 -0.80 5.64 -4.47
N GLY A 355 -1.10 6.94 -4.56
CA GLY A 355 -1.65 7.56 -5.77
C GLY A 355 -0.59 7.93 -6.83
N ARG A 356 0.69 7.79 -6.46
CA ARG A 356 1.91 7.95 -7.27
C ARG A 356 3.06 7.27 -6.53
N GLN A 357 4.23 7.15 -7.17
CA GLN A 357 5.44 6.51 -6.61
C GLN A 357 6.18 7.41 -5.60
N ALA A 358 5.47 7.93 -4.59
CA ALA A 358 6.01 8.81 -3.56
C ALA A 358 5.13 8.83 -2.29
N LEU A 359 5.74 9.17 -1.14
CA LEU A 359 5.10 9.39 0.16
C LEU A 359 5.13 10.90 0.51
N PRO A 360 4.22 11.72 -0.06
CA PRO A 360 4.11 13.12 0.30
C PRO A 360 3.52 13.31 1.69
N MET A 361 3.68 14.52 2.24
CA MET A 361 2.88 14.95 3.39
C MET A 361 1.43 15.19 2.95
N VAL A 362 0.47 14.67 3.72
CA VAL A 362 -0.96 14.89 3.56
C VAL A 362 -1.48 15.67 4.77
N TRP A 363 -2.31 16.68 4.52
CA TRP A 363 -2.82 17.61 5.55
C TRP A 363 -4.27 17.29 5.98
N ASP A 364 -4.96 16.46 5.23
CA ASP A 364 -6.29 15.97 5.57
C ASP A 364 -6.37 14.54 5.06
N PHE A 365 -6.38 13.61 6.01
CA PHE A 365 -6.39 12.19 5.70
C PHE A 365 -7.69 11.54 6.15
N SER A 366 -8.07 10.47 5.46
CA SER A 366 -9.20 9.64 5.81
C SER A 366 -8.69 8.35 6.44
N GLU A 367 -9.15 8.03 7.64
CA GLU A 367 -8.88 6.73 8.25
C GLU A 367 -10.05 5.78 7.96
N ALA A 368 -9.80 4.77 7.13
CA ALA A 368 -10.81 3.78 6.76
C ALA A 368 -11.14 2.85 7.93
N ASN A 369 -12.39 2.41 8.03
CA ASN A 369 -12.78 1.36 8.97
C ASN A 369 -12.26 0.00 8.48
N ALA A 370 -11.45 -0.69 9.30
CA ALA A 370 -10.89 -2.01 8.97
C ALA A 370 -11.95 -3.12 8.79
N PHE A 371 -13.19 -2.85 9.20
CA PHE A 371 -14.35 -3.74 9.12
C PHE A 371 -15.47 -3.16 8.26
N GLY A 372 -15.19 -2.09 7.50
CA GLY A 372 -16.19 -1.31 6.78
C GLY A 372 -16.60 -1.86 5.41
N GLU A 373 -16.21 -3.09 5.04
CA GLU A 373 -16.51 -3.71 3.74
C GLU A 373 -16.09 -2.84 2.53
N MET A 374 -15.05 -2.02 2.71
CA MET A 374 -14.52 -1.12 1.69
C MET A 374 -12.99 -1.19 1.62
N ALA A 375 -12.34 -0.36 0.81
CA ALA A 375 -10.88 -0.26 0.80
C ALA A 375 -10.36 -0.02 2.22
N GLY A 376 -9.47 -0.89 2.71
CA GLY A 376 -9.02 -0.93 4.10
C GLY A 376 -9.57 -2.11 4.90
N ASP A 377 -10.60 -2.79 4.43
CA ASP A 377 -11.03 -4.12 4.91
C ASP A 377 -10.28 -5.21 4.12
N PRO A 378 -9.58 -6.15 4.78
CA PRO A 378 -8.81 -7.19 4.11
C PRO A 378 -9.67 -8.10 3.22
N LEU A 379 -10.95 -8.30 3.52
CA LEU A 379 -11.82 -9.16 2.70
C LEU A 379 -12.08 -8.60 1.31
N VAL A 380 -12.19 -7.28 1.18
CA VAL A 380 -12.37 -6.63 -0.13
C VAL A 380 -11.15 -6.88 -1.01
N THR A 381 -9.96 -6.77 -0.41
CA THR A 381 -8.68 -7.06 -1.08
C THR A 381 -8.58 -8.53 -1.47
N LEU A 382 -8.84 -9.44 -0.52
CA LEU A 382 -8.77 -10.89 -0.74
C LEU A 382 -9.74 -11.32 -1.84
N LYS A 383 -10.97 -10.80 -1.85
CA LYS A 383 -11.95 -11.09 -2.92
C LYS A 383 -11.38 -10.79 -4.31
N ASN A 384 -10.72 -9.66 -4.49
CA ASN A 384 -10.12 -9.29 -5.77
C ASN A 384 -8.86 -10.11 -6.10
N MET A 385 -7.99 -10.34 -5.11
CA MET A 385 -6.80 -11.18 -5.28
C MET A 385 -7.16 -12.62 -5.66
N MET A 386 -8.20 -13.19 -5.06
CA MET A 386 -8.59 -14.58 -5.32
C MET A 386 -9.18 -14.78 -6.71
N ARG A 387 -9.85 -13.77 -7.28
CA ARG A 387 -10.26 -13.79 -8.69
C ARG A 387 -9.06 -13.91 -9.64
N VAL A 388 -7.92 -13.32 -9.27
CA VAL A 388 -6.68 -13.45 -10.04
C VAL A 388 -6.06 -14.83 -9.81
N LEU A 389 -5.95 -15.28 -8.56
CA LEU A 389 -5.38 -16.59 -8.20
C LEU A 389 -6.06 -17.74 -8.95
N GLU A 390 -7.39 -17.70 -9.04
CA GLU A 390 -8.18 -18.70 -9.78
C GLU A 390 -7.85 -18.78 -11.27
N GLN A 391 -7.33 -17.70 -11.86
CA GLN A 391 -7.00 -17.60 -13.28
C GLN A 391 -5.50 -17.78 -13.56
N LEU A 392 -4.66 -17.93 -12.54
CA LEU A 392 -3.24 -18.15 -12.73
C LEU A 392 -2.98 -19.50 -13.41
N PRO A 393 -1.95 -19.58 -14.29
CA PRO A 393 -1.54 -20.81 -14.95
C PRO A 393 -0.90 -21.78 -13.94
N ALA A 394 -1.72 -22.53 -13.21
CA ALA A 394 -1.28 -23.50 -12.21
C ALA A 394 -0.94 -24.86 -12.86
N LYS A 395 -0.07 -24.87 -13.88
CA LYS A 395 0.29 -26.08 -14.65
C LYS A 395 1.76 -26.46 -14.51
N LEU A 396 2.64 -25.62 -15.04
CA LEU A 396 4.09 -25.84 -14.98
C LEU A 396 4.66 -25.13 -13.76
N GLY A 397 5.69 -25.73 -13.17
CA GLY A 397 6.42 -25.13 -12.07
C GLY A 397 7.10 -23.82 -12.51
N GLY A 398 7.25 -22.91 -11.56
CA GLY A 398 8.11 -21.75 -11.68
C GLY A 398 9.12 -21.72 -10.55
N HIS A 399 10.25 -21.07 -10.77
CA HIS A 399 11.26 -20.86 -9.75
C HIS A 399 11.55 -19.37 -9.60
N VAL A 400 11.62 -18.89 -8.37
CA VAL A 400 11.92 -17.49 -8.09
C VAL A 400 13.00 -17.41 -7.02
N GLU A 401 14.03 -16.60 -7.25
CA GLU A 401 15.11 -16.37 -6.30
C GLU A 401 15.34 -14.87 -6.06
N GLN A 402 15.76 -14.52 -4.84
CA GLN A 402 16.32 -13.21 -4.59
C GLN A 402 17.78 -13.19 -5.05
N SER A 403 18.08 -12.50 -6.14
CA SER A 403 19.44 -12.46 -6.71
C SER A 403 19.73 -11.13 -7.38
N ASP A 404 20.99 -10.70 -7.29
CA ASP A 404 21.52 -9.58 -8.06
C ASP A 404 21.66 -9.99 -9.53
N ALA A 405 21.14 -9.16 -10.44
CA ALA A 405 21.19 -9.36 -11.88
C ALA A 405 22.63 -9.43 -12.42
N GLN A 406 23.61 -8.80 -11.73
CA GLN A 406 25.02 -8.79 -12.12
C GLN A 406 25.75 -10.12 -11.81
N SER A 407 25.16 -11.00 -10.99
CA SER A 407 25.79 -12.25 -10.53
C SER A 407 24.94 -13.51 -10.71
N GLN A 408 23.69 -13.36 -11.16
CA GLN A 408 22.78 -14.47 -11.41
C GLN A 408 23.31 -15.47 -12.47
N LYS A 409 22.87 -16.73 -12.38
CA LYS A 409 23.29 -17.84 -13.26
C LYS A 409 22.12 -18.53 -13.99
N TRP A 410 20.90 -18.06 -13.78
CA TRP A 410 19.66 -18.68 -14.29
C TRP A 410 19.41 -18.39 -15.76
N SER A 411 20.06 -17.37 -16.32
CA SER A 411 19.92 -17.06 -17.75
C SER A 411 20.68 -18.00 -18.66
N LYS A 412 21.51 -18.91 -18.10
CA LYS A 412 22.32 -19.84 -18.89
C LYS A 412 21.45 -20.71 -19.79
N ASP A 413 21.70 -20.61 -21.10
CA ASP A 413 20.99 -21.32 -22.17
C ASP A 413 19.46 -21.08 -22.14
N ALA A 414 19.01 -19.96 -21.56
CA ALA A 414 17.59 -19.61 -21.43
C ALA A 414 17.14 -18.57 -22.46
N VAL A 415 15.84 -18.55 -22.75
CA VAL A 415 15.19 -17.42 -23.44
C VAL A 415 14.93 -16.32 -22.42
N VAL A 416 15.50 -15.13 -22.65
CA VAL A 416 15.47 -14.03 -21.68
C VAL A 416 14.49 -12.95 -22.10
N SER A 417 13.63 -12.56 -21.16
CA SER A 417 12.70 -11.43 -21.25
C SER A 417 12.78 -10.63 -19.95
N THR A 418 13.23 -9.37 -20.02
CA THR A 418 13.56 -8.57 -18.83
C THR A 418 13.07 -7.13 -18.93
N ASP A 419 12.85 -6.50 -17.79
CA ASP A 419 12.49 -5.09 -17.63
C ASP A 419 13.49 -4.44 -16.67
N PRO A 420 14.51 -3.71 -17.17
CA PRO A 420 15.52 -3.05 -16.34
C PRO A 420 14.92 -2.00 -15.40
N PRO A 421 15.59 -1.71 -14.28
CA PRO A 421 15.12 -0.68 -13.35
C PRO A 421 15.10 0.70 -14.01
N TYR A 422 14.20 1.55 -13.51
CA TYR A 422 14.16 2.95 -13.92
C TYR A 422 15.45 3.66 -13.54
N TYR A 423 16.01 4.44 -14.48
CA TYR A 423 17.23 5.22 -14.29
C TYR A 423 17.20 6.07 -13.01
N ASP A 424 16.48 7.18 -13.01
CA ASP A 424 16.35 8.08 -11.86
C ASP A 424 14.87 8.29 -11.45
N ASN A 425 13.92 7.67 -12.16
CA ASN A 425 12.49 7.96 -11.98
C ASN A 425 11.89 7.40 -10.69
N ILE A 426 12.24 6.17 -10.28
CA ILE A 426 11.60 5.47 -9.15
C ILE A 426 12.66 4.70 -8.37
N GLY A 427 12.78 4.99 -7.06
CA GLY A 427 13.57 4.18 -6.12
C GLY A 427 12.68 3.12 -5.46
N TYR A 428 12.64 1.91 -6.02
CA TYR A 428 11.74 0.86 -5.55
C TYR A 428 12.12 0.34 -4.17
N ALA A 429 13.41 0.21 -3.86
CA ALA A 429 13.87 -0.32 -2.58
C ALA A 429 13.40 0.55 -1.39
N ASP A 430 13.36 1.87 -1.58
CA ASP A 430 12.89 2.82 -0.57
C ASP A 430 11.36 2.76 -0.39
N LEU A 431 10.60 2.72 -1.49
CA LEU A 431 9.14 2.61 -1.43
C LEU A 431 8.68 1.25 -0.89
N SER A 432 9.42 0.19 -1.20
CA SER A 432 9.09 -1.18 -0.81
C SER A 432 9.19 -1.41 0.70
N ASP A 433 10.00 -0.62 1.41
CA ASP A 433 10.07 -0.71 2.87
C ASP A 433 8.72 -0.45 3.55
N PHE A 434 7.87 0.39 2.94
CA PHE A 434 6.50 0.61 3.43
C PHE A 434 5.71 -0.70 3.54
N PHE A 435 5.90 -1.63 2.60
CA PHE A 435 5.25 -2.93 2.58
C PHE A 435 6.07 -3.99 3.33
N TYR A 436 7.39 -3.94 3.20
CA TYR A 436 8.33 -4.92 3.72
C TYR A 436 8.21 -5.08 5.23
N VAL A 437 8.03 -3.98 5.98
CA VAL A 437 7.91 -4.06 7.45
C VAL A 437 6.74 -4.92 7.92
N TRP A 438 5.61 -4.88 7.21
CA TRP A 438 4.41 -5.66 7.51
C TRP A 438 4.50 -7.10 7.00
N LEU A 439 5.03 -7.28 5.79
CA LEU A 439 5.29 -8.60 5.21
C LEU A 439 6.31 -9.37 6.04
N ARG A 440 7.39 -8.73 6.49
CA ARG A 440 8.40 -9.32 7.35
C ARG A 440 7.81 -9.79 8.68
N ARG A 441 6.94 -8.99 9.31
CA ARG A 441 6.28 -9.39 10.56
C ARG A 441 5.46 -10.68 10.37
N SER A 442 4.74 -10.77 9.26
CA SER A 442 3.79 -11.87 9.01
C SER A 442 4.44 -13.12 8.40
N LEU A 443 5.47 -12.95 7.56
CA LEU A 443 5.99 -14.00 6.66
C LEU A 443 7.47 -14.35 6.88
N ARG A 444 8.18 -13.69 7.81
CA ARG A 444 9.54 -14.13 8.18
C ARG A 444 9.60 -15.59 8.64
N PRO A 445 8.60 -16.16 9.35
CA PRO A 445 8.63 -17.57 9.68
C PRO A 445 8.34 -18.50 8.48
N VAL A 446 7.94 -17.97 7.32
CA VAL A 446 7.72 -18.73 6.07
C VAL A 446 8.93 -18.63 5.14
N PHE A 447 9.51 -17.42 5.03
CA PHE A 447 10.68 -17.15 4.20
C PHE A 447 11.75 -16.42 5.03
N PRO A 448 12.48 -17.13 5.91
CA PRO A 448 13.44 -16.51 6.83
C PRO A 448 14.57 -15.78 6.11
N GLU A 449 15.08 -16.34 5.00
CA GLU A 449 16.14 -15.73 4.19
C GLU A 449 15.66 -14.47 3.47
N LEU A 450 14.47 -14.51 2.88
CA LEU A 450 13.87 -13.39 2.15
C LEU A 450 13.57 -12.18 3.05
N PHE A 451 13.28 -12.45 4.32
CA PHE A 451 12.96 -11.46 5.35
C PHE A 451 14.04 -11.36 6.45
N SER A 452 15.28 -11.69 6.10
CA SER A 452 16.43 -11.73 7.02
C SER A 452 16.83 -10.34 7.52
N THR A 453 16.83 -9.34 6.62
CA THR A 453 17.23 -7.96 6.90
C THR A 453 16.11 -7.15 7.56
N MET A 454 16.43 -5.96 8.08
CA MET A 454 15.44 -5.03 8.65
C MET A 454 14.72 -4.18 7.60
N ALA A 455 15.33 -4.04 6.42
CA ALA A 455 14.83 -3.27 5.28
C ALA A 455 15.26 -3.96 3.98
N VAL A 456 14.61 -3.65 2.87
CA VAL A 456 14.97 -4.11 1.52
C VAL A 456 16.44 -3.74 1.22
N PRO A 457 17.23 -4.53 0.48
CA PRO A 457 18.58 -4.14 0.06
C PRO A 457 18.56 -2.87 -0.79
N LYS A 458 19.40 -1.88 -0.45
CA LYS A 458 19.53 -0.63 -1.21
C LYS A 458 20.80 -0.67 -2.05
N VAL A 459 21.94 -1.00 -1.44
CA VAL A 459 23.28 -0.75 -2.00
C VAL A 459 23.43 -1.28 -3.43
N GLU A 460 22.86 -2.43 -3.71
CA GLU A 460 22.94 -3.15 -4.98
C GLU A 460 21.83 -2.74 -5.98
N GLU A 461 20.83 -1.95 -5.58
CA GLU A 461 19.78 -1.45 -6.48
C GLU A 461 20.36 -0.48 -7.51
N LEU A 462 20.28 -0.83 -8.79
CA LEU A 462 20.74 -0.01 -9.90
C LEU A 462 19.79 1.17 -10.13
N VAL A 463 20.07 2.30 -9.48
CA VAL A 463 19.34 3.57 -9.61
C VAL A 463 20.30 4.76 -9.63
N ALA A 464 20.09 5.71 -10.52
CA ALA A 464 20.90 6.92 -10.69
C ALA A 464 20.42 8.07 -9.79
N THR A 465 20.41 7.85 -8.47
CA THR A 465 19.86 8.83 -7.52
C THR A 465 20.95 9.60 -6.76
N PRO A 466 21.09 10.94 -6.93
CA PRO A 466 22.21 11.70 -6.36
C PRO A 466 22.37 11.61 -4.84
N TYR A 467 21.27 11.56 -4.06
CA TYR A 467 21.37 11.49 -2.59
C TYR A 467 21.97 10.16 -2.10
N ARG A 468 21.95 9.11 -2.93
CA ARG A 468 22.53 7.80 -2.61
C ARG A 468 24.00 7.67 -2.99
N HIS A 469 24.44 8.42 -4.01
CA HIS A 469 25.79 8.32 -4.57
C HIS A 469 26.65 9.58 -4.38
N GLY A 470 26.10 10.61 -3.73
CA GLY A 470 26.79 11.85 -3.35
C GLY A 470 26.85 12.92 -4.44
N SER A 471 26.78 12.55 -5.72
CA SER A 471 26.65 13.49 -6.84
C SER A 471 25.87 12.88 -7.99
N LYS A 472 25.41 13.72 -8.92
CA LYS A 472 24.77 13.25 -10.15
C LYS A 472 25.72 12.33 -10.92
N GLN A 473 26.94 12.80 -11.20
CA GLN A 473 27.95 12.06 -11.98
C GLN A 473 28.24 10.67 -11.38
N LYS A 474 28.43 10.57 -10.05
CA LYS A 474 28.67 9.29 -9.39
C LYS A 474 27.47 8.34 -9.51
N ALA A 475 26.26 8.88 -9.47
CA ALA A 475 25.04 8.09 -9.65
C ALA A 475 24.92 7.55 -11.09
N GLU A 476 25.26 8.38 -12.09
CA GLU A 476 25.26 7.95 -13.51
C GLU A 476 26.31 6.87 -13.74
N THR A 477 27.53 7.04 -13.23
CA THR A 477 28.61 6.04 -13.35
C THR A 477 28.25 4.72 -12.67
N PHE A 478 27.65 4.78 -11.47
CA PHE A 478 27.20 3.58 -10.77
C PHE A 478 26.13 2.82 -11.56
N PHE A 479 25.11 3.53 -12.04
CA PHE A 479 24.04 2.94 -12.84
C PHE A 479 24.59 2.32 -14.13
N LEU A 480 25.38 3.08 -14.89
CA LEU A 480 25.98 2.62 -16.14
C LEU A 480 26.84 1.37 -15.94
N GLY A 481 27.79 1.41 -15.01
CA GLY A 481 28.69 0.28 -14.77
C GLY A 481 27.92 -0.99 -14.37
N GLY A 482 26.94 -0.86 -13.47
CA GLY A 482 26.13 -1.99 -13.04
C GLY A 482 25.19 -2.51 -14.12
N MET A 483 24.58 -1.62 -14.92
CA MET A 483 23.74 -2.00 -16.06
C MET A 483 24.54 -2.68 -17.16
N THR A 484 25.72 -2.18 -17.51
CA THR A 484 26.62 -2.83 -18.47
C THR A 484 27.01 -4.22 -17.97
N LEU A 485 27.32 -4.38 -16.68
CA LEU A 485 27.65 -5.70 -16.12
C LEU A 485 26.45 -6.66 -16.15
N ALA A 486 25.25 -6.20 -15.77
CA ALA A 486 24.03 -7.01 -15.82
C ALA A 486 23.70 -7.43 -17.26
N MET A 487 23.78 -6.50 -18.22
CA MET A 487 23.56 -6.80 -19.64
C MET A 487 24.62 -7.74 -20.18
N HIS A 488 25.89 -7.57 -19.79
CA HIS A 488 26.97 -8.45 -20.22
C HIS A 488 26.73 -9.88 -19.73
N ARG A 489 26.28 -10.06 -18.48
CA ARG A 489 25.89 -11.37 -17.97
C ARG A 489 24.76 -12.01 -18.77
N LEU A 490 23.76 -11.24 -19.19
CA LEU A 490 22.71 -11.75 -20.07
C LEU A 490 23.25 -12.13 -21.44
N ALA A 491 24.16 -11.34 -22.02
CA ALA A 491 24.77 -11.61 -23.31
C ALA A 491 25.62 -12.90 -23.30
N GLU A 492 26.36 -13.14 -22.20
CA GLU A 492 27.15 -14.36 -22.02
C GLU A 492 26.30 -15.61 -21.81
N GLN A 493 25.15 -15.47 -21.17
CA GLN A 493 24.37 -16.61 -20.68
C GLN A 493 23.16 -16.96 -21.54
N ALA A 494 22.50 -15.97 -22.16
CA ALA A 494 21.27 -16.21 -22.92
C ALA A 494 21.51 -17.20 -24.08
N HIS A 495 20.47 -17.96 -24.41
CA HIS A 495 20.55 -18.95 -25.48
C HIS A 495 20.88 -18.28 -26.84
N PRO A 496 21.93 -18.70 -27.56
CA PRO A 496 22.45 -17.96 -28.72
C PRO A 496 21.50 -17.93 -29.93
N VAL A 497 20.51 -18.82 -29.99
CA VAL A 497 19.54 -18.91 -31.10
C VAL A 497 18.33 -17.98 -30.92
N PHE A 498 18.06 -17.49 -29.71
CA PHE A 498 16.86 -16.69 -29.43
C PHE A 498 17.24 -15.25 -29.07
N PRO A 499 16.44 -14.25 -29.49
CA PRO A 499 16.69 -12.87 -29.10
C PRO A 499 16.38 -12.66 -27.61
N VAL A 500 17.17 -11.81 -26.96
CA VAL A 500 16.85 -11.26 -25.64
C VAL A 500 15.88 -10.11 -25.83
N THR A 501 14.75 -10.14 -25.12
CA THR A 501 13.77 -9.04 -25.15
C THR A 501 13.94 -8.17 -23.92
N ILE A 502 14.11 -6.87 -24.13
CA ILE A 502 14.26 -5.87 -23.07
C ILE A 502 13.13 -4.86 -23.20
N TYR A 503 12.34 -4.71 -22.14
CA TYR A 503 11.34 -3.65 -22.02
C TYR A 503 11.97 -2.49 -21.28
N TYR A 504 11.94 -1.29 -21.84
CA TYR A 504 12.48 -0.11 -21.17
C TYR A 504 11.52 1.06 -21.34
N ALA A 505 11.08 1.62 -20.22
CA ALA A 505 10.19 2.76 -20.19
C ALA A 505 10.94 4.01 -19.73
N PHE A 506 11.01 5.02 -20.60
CA PHE A 506 11.58 6.32 -20.27
C PHE A 506 10.53 7.41 -20.46
N LYS A 507 10.38 8.25 -19.44
CA LYS A 507 9.55 9.45 -19.55
C LYS A 507 10.37 10.51 -20.27
N GLN A 508 10.03 10.78 -21.53
CA GLN A 508 10.66 11.83 -22.32
C GLN A 508 10.52 13.16 -21.57
N ALA A 509 11.64 13.70 -21.08
CA ALA A 509 11.72 15.05 -20.56
C ALA A 509 12.44 15.86 -21.63
N GLU A 510 11.67 16.57 -22.46
CA GLU A 510 12.24 17.62 -23.31
C GLU A 510 12.82 18.68 -22.37
N SER A 511 14.14 18.77 -22.31
CA SER A 511 14.80 19.98 -21.85
C SER A 511 15.04 20.84 -23.08
N ASP A 512 14.39 22.01 -23.13
CA ASP A 512 14.56 23.09 -24.12
C ASP A 512 15.98 23.71 -24.09
N GLY A 513 17.01 22.87 -24.18
CA GLY A 513 18.38 23.31 -24.41
C GLY A 513 18.61 23.45 -25.91
N ASP A 514 19.19 24.57 -26.33
CA ASP A 514 19.45 24.97 -27.72
C ASP A 514 20.34 24.01 -28.55
N ASP A 515 20.80 22.89 -27.97
CA ASP A 515 21.76 21.95 -28.57
C ASP A 515 21.14 20.65 -29.11
N GLY A 516 19.80 20.54 -29.19
CA GLY A 516 19.10 19.50 -30.00
C GLY A 516 19.39 18.02 -29.66
N THR A 517 20.14 17.73 -28.60
CA THR A 517 20.54 16.38 -28.18
C THR A 517 20.21 16.17 -26.70
N THR A 518 18.99 15.74 -26.43
CA THR A 518 18.52 15.51 -25.05
C THR A 518 17.77 14.18 -24.96
N ASN A 519 18.53 13.08 -24.98
CA ASN A 519 18.00 11.75 -24.71
C ASN A 519 18.92 10.90 -23.80
N THR A 520 19.50 11.54 -22.76
CA THR A 520 20.58 10.93 -21.96
C THR A 520 20.21 9.56 -21.42
N GLY A 521 19.00 9.34 -20.89
CA GLY A 521 18.61 8.04 -20.32
C GLY A 521 18.46 6.90 -21.34
N TRP A 522 17.95 7.19 -22.55
CA TRP A 522 17.84 6.20 -23.63
C TRP A 522 19.20 5.93 -24.28
N ASP A 523 19.96 6.98 -24.57
CA ASP A 523 21.27 6.86 -25.21
C ASP A 523 22.26 6.11 -24.30
N THR A 524 22.23 6.43 -23.01
CA THR A 524 23.03 5.78 -21.95
C THR A 524 22.69 4.31 -21.81
N PHE A 525 21.40 3.97 -21.85
CA PHE A 525 20.96 2.57 -21.77
C PHE A 525 21.34 1.77 -23.02
N LEU A 526 21.10 2.32 -24.21
CA LEU A 526 21.45 1.67 -25.48
C LEU A 526 22.96 1.48 -25.62
N ALA A 527 23.76 2.44 -25.17
CA ALA A 527 25.21 2.31 -25.09
C ALA A 527 25.60 1.12 -24.22
N ALA A 528 25.05 1.01 -23.01
CA ALA A 528 25.32 -0.12 -22.10
C ALA A 528 24.94 -1.48 -22.71
N VAL A 529 23.83 -1.57 -23.45
CA VAL A 529 23.41 -2.80 -24.15
C VAL A 529 24.39 -3.19 -25.26
N ILE A 530 24.83 -2.23 -26.07
CA ILE A 530 25.80 -2.48 -27.15
C ILE A 530 27.17 -2.84 -26.58
N GLU A 531 27.66 -2.08 -25.60
CA GLU A 531 28.95 -2.34 -24.93
C GLU A 531 28.98 -3.70 -24.21
N ALA A 532 27.84 -4.15 -23.70
CA ALA A 532 27.69 -5.47 -23.09
C ALA A 532 27.84 -6.63 -24.09
N GLY A 533 27.78 -6.38 -25.40
CA GLY A 533 27.95 -7.37 -26.47
C GLY A 533 26.66 -7.71 -27.22
N PHE A 534 25.54 -7.05 -26.95
CA PHE A 534 24.33 -7.24 -27.75
C PHE A 534 24.37 -6.45 -29.05
N SER A 535 23.68 -6.97 -30.07
CA SER A 535 23.32 -6.23 -31.27
C SER A 535 21.81 -5.98 -31.28
N ILE A 536 21.40 -4.77 -31.60
CA ILE A 536 19.98 -4.39 -31.63
C ILE A 536 19.39 -4.87 -32.96
N SER A 537 18.51 -5.87 -32.89
CA SER A 537 17.82 -6.43 -34.07
C SER A 537 16.52 -5.71 -34.41
N GLY A 538 15.90 -5.02 -33.45
CA GLY A 538 14.67 -4.26 -33.64
C GLY A 538 14.27 -3.49 -32.40
N THR A 539 13.55 -2.39 -32.60
CA THR A 539 12.91 -1.62 -31.53
C THR A 539 11.42 -1.51 -31.85
N TRP A 540 10.58 -1.89 -30.88
CA TRP A 540 9.13 -1.83 -31.02
C TRP A 540 8.56 -0.81 -30.06
N PRO A 541 7.96 0.28 -30.54
CA PRO A 541 7.28 1.22 -29.66
C PRO A 541 6.04 0.54 -29.06
N MET A 542 5.96 0.52 -27.74
CA MET A 542 4.80 0.02 -27.01
C MET A 542 4.08 1.20 -26.34
N ARG A 543 2.76 1.25 -26.50
CA ARG A 543 1.88 2.16 -25.74
C ARG A 543 1.16 1.34 -24.68
N THR A 544 1.57 1.48 -23.43
CA THR A 544 1.06 0.67 -22.32
C THR A 544 0.09 1.41 -21.39
N GLU A 545 -0.35 2.61 -21.75
CA GLU A 545 -1.33 3.39 -20.96
C GLU A 545 -2.44 3.97 -21.86
N LEU A 546 -3.67 3.95 -21.35
CA LEU A 546 -4.90 4.55 -21.89
C LEU A 546 -5.31 5.74 -21.02
#